data_AF-A0A8H8C446-F1
#
_entry.id   AF-A0A8H8C446-F1
#
_cell.length_a   1.000
_cell.length_b   1.000
_cell.length_c   1.000
_cell.angle_alpha   90.00
_cell.angle_beta   90.00
_cell.angle_gamma   90.00
#
_symmetry.space_group_name_H-M   'P 1'
#
loop_
_entity.id
_entity.type
_entity.pdbx_description
1 polymer ?
#
loop_
_entity_poly.entity_id
_entity_poly.type
_entity_poly.pdbx_seq_one_letter_code
_entity_poly.pdbx_strand_id
1 'polypeptide(L)'
;MSESETESSISEVKDDENVDHVEEEQRSATSEEDLTAGMGLQILAGSMVHYDPEGGDARPFDVVAVHGYHGDRHTSWGGPYNNWLEYSLFPQYPSSRILTFGYDAHGIKGTSTRAGIRQKAVQLLDELVKLRNPTEPELFRPLIFVSQDLGGIIVKEASRN
;
A
#
# COMPACT_ATOMS: atom_id res chain seq x y z
N MET A 1 82.18 -27.79 -6.65
CA MET A 1 82.34 -26.54 -5.88
C MET A 1 81.68 -25.46 -6.72
N SER A 2 80.53 -24.89 -6.43
CA SER A 2 79.58 -24.93 -5.33
C SER A 2 78.27 -24.38 -5.92
N GLU A 3 77.18 -25.14 -5.82
CA GLU A 3 75.83 -24.71 -6.20
C GLU A 3 75.09 -24.27 -4.93
N SER A 4 74.42 -23.12 -4.97
CA SER A 4 73.24 -22.79 -4.15
C SER A 4 72.57 -21.55 -4.77
N GLU A 5 71.42 -21.73 -5.40
CA GLU A 5 70.08 -21.37 -4.90
C GLU A 5 69.60 -20.01 -5.39
N THR A 6 68.50 -19.99 -6.14
CA THR A 6 67.19 -19.58 -5.60
C THR A 6 66.11 -19.71 -6.68
N GLU A 7 65.13 -20.58 -6.42
CA GLU A 7 63.92 -20.76 -7.22
C GLU A 7 62.96 -19.58 -7.01
N SER A 8 62.43 -19.02 -8.10
CA SER A 8 61.36 -18.03 -8.09
C SER A 8 60.05 -18.73 -8.45
N SER A 9 59.23 -19.05 -7.45
CA SER A 9 57.88 -19.60 -7.65
C SER A 9 56.92 -18.50 -8.10
N ILE A 10 56.43 -18.60 -9.34
CA ILE A 10 55.32 -17.81 -9.87
C ILE A 10 54.02 -18.52 -9.47
N SER A 11 53.19 -17.89 -8.64
CA SER A 11 51.86 -18.37 -8.29
C SER A 11 50.83 -17.92 -9.33
N GLU A 12 50.06 -18.87 -9.86
CA GLU A 12 48.91 -18.68 -10.73
C GLU A 12 47.86 -17.74 -10.11
N VAL A 13 47.41 -16.75 -10.89
CA VAL A 13 46.20 -15.97 -10.61
C VAL A 13 45.01 -16.86 -10.97
N LYS A 14 44.17 -17.19 -9.99
CA LYS A 14 42.86 -17.81 -10.22
C LYS A 14 41.84 -16.70 -10.41
N ASP A 15 41.10 -16.79 -11.50
CA ASP A 15 40.00 -15.89 -11.84
C ASP A 15 38.90 -15.98 -10.77
N ASP A 16 38.64 -14.86 -10.07
CA ASP A 16 37.51 -14.69 -9.17
C ASP A 16 36.23 -14.42 -9.99
N GLU A 17 35.58 -15.50 -10.45
CA GLU A 17 34.16 -15.47 -10.80
C GLU A 17 33.34 -16.08 -9.66
N ASN A 18 33.05 -15.31 -8.62
CA ASN A 18 31.96 -15.63 -7.70
C ASN A 18 31.50 -14.40 -6.88
N VAL A 19 30.84 -13.44 -7.53
CA VAL A 19 30.09 -12.38 -6.84
C VAL A 19 28.76 -12.19 -7.57
N ASP A 20 27.85 -13.17 -7.49
CA ASP A 20 26.46 -12.97 -7.95
C ASP A 20 25.42 -13.97 -7.39
N HIS A 21 25.69 -14.62 -6.24
CA HIS A 21 24.78 -15.66 -5.73
C HIS A 21 24.34 -15.53 -4.27
N VAL A 22 24.38 -14.32 -3.68
CA VAL A 22 23.92 -14.14 -2.28
C VAL A 22 22.71 -13.20 -2.15
N GLU A 23 22.28 -12.48 -3.19
CA GLU A 23 21.18 -11.51 -3.07
C GLU A 23 19.79 -12.02 -3.48
N GLU A 24 19.68 -13.17 -4.17
CA GLU A 24 18.39 -13.62 -4.73
C GLU A 24 17.58 -14.55 -3.80
N GLU A 25 18.20 -15.16 -2.79
CA GLU A 25 17.55 -16.18 -1.95
C GLU A 25 16.75 -15.61 -0.76
N GLN A 26 16.82 -14.31 -0.49
CA GLN A 26 16.04 -13.68 0.61
C GLN A 26 14.66 -13.13 0.19
N ARG A 27 14.26 -13.27 -1.08
CA ARG A 27 12.92 -12.85 -1.56
C ARG A 27 11.81 -13.90 -1.37
N SER A 28 12.13 -15.07 -0.85
CA SER A 28 11.22 -16.22 -0.84
C SER A 28 10.89 -16.72 0.58
N ALA A 29 10.24 -15.89 1.40
CA ALA A 29 9.37 -16.32 2.51
C ALA A 29 8.72 -15.11 3.21
N THR A 30 7.93 -14.31 2.51
CA THR A 30 6.82 -13.61 3.18
C THR A 30 5.63 -14.56 3.12
N SER A 31 5.09 -14.95 4.28
CA SER A 31 3.95 -15.85 4.35
C SER A 31 2.76 -15.22 3.59
N GLU A 32 1.87 -16.03 3.00
CA GLU A 32 0.65 -15.48 2.39
C GLU A 32 -0.20 -14.69 3.41
N GLU A 33 -0.05 -14.97 4.70
CA GLU A 33 -0.61 -14.17 5.80
C GLU A 33 0.01 -12.77 5.89
N ASP A 34 1.34 -12.61 5.74
CA ASP A 34 2.00 -11.29 5.69
C ASP A 34 1.63 -10.49 4.43
N LEU A 35 1.46 -11.17 3.29
CA LEU A 35 1.03 -10.53 2.04
C LEU A 35 -0.43 -10.05 2.10
N THR A 36 -1.27 -10.69 2.93
CA THR A 36 -2.69 -10.34 3.07
C THR A 36 -2.98 -9.43 4.27
N ALA A 37 -2.10 -9.37 5.27
CA ALA A 37 -2.25 -8.53 6.46
C ALA A 37 -2.39 -7.02 6.16
N GLY A 38 -1.92 -6.57 5.00
CA GLY A 38 -2.05 -5.19 4.52
C GLY A 38 -3.15 -4.95 3.48
N MET A 39 -3.94 -5.96 3.11
CA MET A 39 -4.91 -5.86 2.01
C MET A 39 -6.28 -5.37 2.48
N GLY A 40 -7.07 -4.86 1.55
CA GLY A 40 -8.40 -4.33 1.79
C GLY A 40 -8.39 -2.90 2.35
N LEU A 41 -9.57 -2.48 2.80
CA LEU A 41 -9.88 -1.17 3.32
C LEU A 41 -9.60 -1.13 4.81
N GLN A 42 -8.77 -0.20 5.24
CA GLN A 42 -8.57 0.07 6.66
C GLN A 42 -8.50 1.57 6.92
N ILE A 43 -8.75 1.93 8.18
CA ILE A 43 -8.68 3.31 8.65
C ILE A 43 -7.21 3.67 8.85
N LEU A 44 -6.78 4.74 8.20
CA LEU A 44 -5.49 5.38 8.42
C LEU A 44 -5.58 6.41 9.56
N ALA A 45 -6.63 7.24 9.55
CA ALA A 45 -6.85 8.27 10.56
C ALA A 45 -8.35 8.56 10.77
N GLY A 46 -8.68 9.11 11.95
CA GLY A 46 -10.05 9.38 12.38
C GLY A 46 -10.70 8.21 13.11
N SER A 47 -11.84 8.49 13.75
CA SER A 47 -12.61 7.50 14.51
C SER A 47 -13.87 7.06 13.76
N MET A 48 -14.33 5.86 14.09
CA MET A 48 -15.66 5.36 13.70
C MET A 48 -16.80 6.03 14.46
N VAL A 49 -16.48 6.69 15.58
CA VAL A 49 -17.44 7.36 16.46
C VAL A 49 -17.30 8.86 16.24
N HIS A 50 -18.39 9.52 15.84
CA HIS A 50 -18.48 10.97 15.80
C HIS A 50 -18.16 11.56 17.18
N TYR A 51 -17.02 12.24 17.30
CA TYR A 51 -16.67 13.04 18.48
C TYR A 51 -16.84 14.50 18.10
N ASP A 52 -17.92 15.11 18.57
CA ASP A 52 -18.12 16.56 18.51
C ASP A 52 -18.05 17.13 19.94
N PRO A 53 -16.87 17.59 20.38
CA PRO A 53 -16.72 18.19 21.70
C PRO A 53 -17.28 19.62 21.78
N GLU A 54 -17.56 20.29 20.66
CA GLU A 54 -17.84 21.73 20.62
C GLU A 54 -19.20 22.12 20.01
N GLY A 55 -20.00 21.16 19.53
CA GLY A 55 -21.30 21.45 18.90
C GLY A 55 -21.17 22.17 17.55
N GLY A 56 -19.99 22.12 16.94
CA GLY A 56 -19.68 22.82 15.70
C GLY A 56 -20.19 22.03 14.49
N ASP A 57 -20.65 22.75 13.46
CA ASP A 57 -21.17 22.25 12.18
C ASP A 57 -20.09 21.56 11.29
N ALA A 58 -19.17 20.82 11.90
CA ALA A 58 -18.09 20.11 11.24
C ALA A 58 -18.66 18.86 10.56
N ARG A 59 -19.22 19.05 9.36
CA ARG A 59 -19.84 17.97 8.60
C ARG A 59 -18.83 16.85 8.32
N PRO A 60 -19.05 15.64 8.85
CA PRO A 60 -18.12 14.54 8.66
C PRO A 60 -18.11 14.07 7.22
N PHE A 61 -16.95 13.59 6.75
CA PHE A 61 -16.79 12.96 5.44
C PHE A 61 -15.72 11.87 5.48
N ASP A 62 -15.78 10.94 4.55
CA ASP A 62 -14.78 9.89 4.40
C ASP A 62 -13.90 10.19 3.18
N VAL A 63 -12.59 10.09 3.36
CA VAL A 63 -11.60 10.10 2.29
C VAL A 63 -11.18 8.66 2.05
N VAL A 64 -11.29 8.19 0.80
CA VAL A 64 -10.91 6.83 0.40
C VAL A 64 -9.76 6.92 -0.58
N ALA A 65 -8.58 6.58 -0.08
CA ALA A 65 -7.33 6.60 -0.82
C ALA A 65 -7.05 5.24 -1.47
N VAL A 66 -6.93 5.22 -2.80
CA VAL A 66 -6.71 4.02 -3.61
C VAL A 66 -5.39 4.16 -4.39
N HIS A 67 -4.38 3.40 -3.98
CA HIS A 67 -3.03 3.50 -4.57
C HIS A 67 -2.98 2.96 -6.00
N GLY A 68 -1.86 3.24 -6.70
CA GLY A 68 -1.62 2.82 -8.07
C GLY A 68 -0.86 1.50 -8.18
N TYR A 69 -0.41 1.20 -9.40
CA TYR A 69 0.43 0.03 -9.70
C TYR A 69 1.82 0.16 -9.05
N HIS A 70 2.38 -0.94 -8.56
CA HIS A 70 3.58 -0.97 -7.69
C HIS A 70 3.52 -0.04 -6.46
N GLY A 71 2.32 0.45 -6.11
CA GLY A 71 2.11 1.30 -4.94
C GLY A 71 1.80 0.47 -3.71
N ASP A 72 1.83 1.17 -2.57
CA ASP A 72 1.40 0.64 -1.28
C ASP A 72 0.50 1.67 -0.59
N ARG A 73 -0.44 1.15 0.19
CA ARG A 73 -1.51 1.95 0.81
C ARG A 73 -0.99 3.02 1.79
N HIS A 74 0.21 2.90 2.33
CA HIS A 74 0.83 3.89 3.20
C HIS A 74 1.85 4.75 2.45
N THR A 75 2.72 4.11 1.68
CA THR A 75 3.88 4.80 1.07
C THR A 75 3.56 5.53 -0.23
N SER A 76 2.47 5.20 -0.94
CA SER A 76 2.08 5.93 -2.16
C SER A 76 1.65 7.37 -1.92
N TRP A 77 1.32 7.74 -0.69
CA TRP A 77 0.78 9.06 -0.33
C TRP A 77 1.84 9.97 0.30
N GLY A 78 3.12 9.76 0.00
CA GLY A 78 4.20 10.60 0.51
C GLY A 78 5.55 9.90 0.53
N GLY A 79 6.47 10.43 1.33
CA GLY A 79 7.70 9.73 1.67
C GLY A 79 7.50 8.74 2.83
N PRO A 80 8.51 7.92 3.17
CA PRO A 80 8.41 6.89 4.22
C PRO A 80 7.99 7.43 5.59
N TYR A 81 8.13 8.74 5.85
CA TYR A 81 7.81 9.38 7.12
C TYR A 81 6.64 10.36 7.06
N ASN A 82 6.24 10.79 5.85
CA ASN A 82 5.33 11.92 5.66
C ASN A 82 4.23 11.56 4.68
N ASN A 83 3.30 10.68 5.09
CA ASN A 83 2.05 10.46 4.38
C ASN A 83 1.16 11.71 4.52
N TRP A 84 0.91 12.44 3.43
CA TRP A 84 0.20 13.71 3.50
C TRP A 84 -1.27 13.55 3.90
N LEU A 85 -1.88 12.37 3.70
CA LEU A 85 -3.24 12.10 4.16
C LEU A 85 -3.31 12.19 5.70
N GLU A 86 -2.41 11.49 6.38
CA GLU A 86 -2.39 11.47 7.85
C GLU A 86 -1.80 12.74 8.45
N TYR A 87 -0.68 13.24 7.91
CA TYR A 87 0.08 14.32 8.54
C TYR A 87 -0.33 15.73 8.09
N SER A 88 -1.05 15.87 6.98
CA SER A 88 -1.45 17.19 6.45
C SER A 88 -2.97 17.33 6.29
N LEU A 89 -3.66 16.33 5.77
CA LEU A 89 -5.11 16.39 5.53
C LEU A 89 -5.90 16.21 6.84
N PHE A 90 -5.61 15.17 7.61
CA PHE A 90 -6.35 14.89 8.85
C PHE A 90 -6.31 16.04 9.88
N PRO A 91 -5.16 16.70 10.16
CA PRO A 91 -5.13 17.81 11.11
C PRO A 91 -5.95 19.03 10.67
N GLN A 92 -6.14 19.23 9.35
CA GLN A 92 -6.97 20.30 8.82
C GLN A 92 -8.47 19.96 8.85
N TYR A 93 -8.81 18.67 8.82
CA TYR A 93 -10.18 18.18 8.84
C TYR A 93 -10.35 17.05 9.87
N PRO A 94 -10.32 17.34 11.18
CA PRO A 94 -10.33 16.30 12.22
C PRO A 94 -11.62 15.47 12.28
N SER A 95 -12.73 16.01 11.77
CA SER A 95 -14.01 15.29 11.66
C SER A 95 -14.07 14.33 10.45
N SER A 96 -13.04 14.35 9.60
CA SER A 96 -12.92 13.41 8.49
C SER A 96 -12.43 12.04 8.97
N ARG A 97 -12.73 11.00 8.19
CA ARG A 97 -12.13 9.68 8.35
C ARG A 97 -11.35 9.35 7.10
N ILE A 98 -10.09 8.98 7.27
CA ILE A 98 -9.19 8.64 6.17
C ILE A 98 -9.07 7.13 6.10
N LEU A 99 -9.46 6.58 4.97
CA LEU A 99 -9.44 5.15 4.64
C LEU A 99 -8.44 4.92 3.52
N THR A 100 -7.62 3.88 3.61
CA THR A 100 -6.73 3.47 2.52
C THR A 100 -7.09 2.05 2.08
N PHE A 101 -7.23 1.84 0.77
CA PHE A 101 -7.54 0.54 0.18
C PHE A 101 -6.27 -0.09 -0.41
N GLY A 102 -5.82 -1.19 0.22
CA GLY A 102 -4.69 -1.99 -0.22
C GLY A 102 -5.10 -3.13 -1.14
N TYR A 103 -4.37 -3.35 -2.22
CA TYR A 103 -4.54 -4.52 -3.08
C TYR A 103 -3.19 -4.96 -3.68
N ASP A 104 -3.10 -6.20 -4.19
CA ASP A 104 -1.89 -6.63 -4.91
C ASP A 104 -1.69 -5.80 -6.18
N ALA A 105 -0.80 -4.81 -6.05
CA ALA A 105 -0.38 -3.90 -7.09
C ALA A 105 0.97 -4.30 -7.73
N HIS A 106 1.61 -5.37 -7.27
CA HIS A 106 2.92 -5.83 -7.77
C HIS A 106 2.81 -6.93 -8.82
N GLY A 107 1.57 -7.31 -9.19
CA GLY A 107 1.34 -8.05 -10.42
C GLY A 107 1.47 -9.57 -10.27
N ILE A 108 1.10 -10.13 -9.11
CA ILE A 108 0.86 -11.57 -9.02
C ILE A 108 -0.50 -11.87 -9.68
N LYS A 109 -0.48 -11.86 -11.02
CA LYS A 109 -1.49 -12.34 -11.96
C LYS A 109 -2.94 -11.89 -11.68
N GLY A 110 -3.34 -10.74 -12.24
CA GLY A 110 -4.74 -10.53 -12.63
C GLY A 110 -5.33 -9.15 -12.36
N THR A 111 -4.80 -8.37 -11.42
CA THR A 111 -5.39 -7.09 -10.98
C THR A 111 -5.59 -6.09 -12.11
N SER A 112 -4.66 -5.99 -13.06
CA SER A 112 -4.73 -5.06 -14.19
C SER A 112 -5.67 -5.51 -15.31
N THR A 113 -6.19 -6.74 -15.25
CA THR A 113 -7.19 -7.21 -16.22
C THR A 113 -8.55 -6.60 -15.93
N ARG A 114 -9.45 -6.58 -16.92
CA ARG A 114 -10.83 -6.11 -16.71
C ARG A 114 -11.55 -6.88 -15.59
N ALA A 115 -11.32 -8.19 -15.50
CA ALA A 115 -11.91 -9.02 -14.45
C ALA A 115 -11.32 -8.67 -13.07
N GLY A 116 -9.99 -8.49 -12.98
CA GLY A 116 -9.32 -8.09 -11.74
C GLY A 116 -9.73 -6.70 -11.27
N ILE A 117 -9.78 -5.71 -12.16
CA ILE A 117 -10.28 -4.36 -11.86
C ILE A 117 -11.70 -4.44 -11.29
N ARG A 118 -12.59 -5.20 -11.94
CA ARG A 118 -13.96 -5.39 -11.46
C ARG A 118 -14.00 -6.07 -10.10
N GLN A 119 -13.19 -7.10 -9.88
CA GLN A 119 -13.08 -7.78 -8.59
C GLN A 119 -12.66 -6.82 -7.49
N LYS A 120 -11.66 -5.95 -7.74
CA LYS A 120 -11.19 -4.96 -6.77
C LYS A 120 -12.18 -3.83 -6.54
N ALA A 121 -12.92 -3.42 -7.56
CA ALA A 121 -14.02 -2.46 -7.42
C ALA A 121 -15.14 -3.01 -6.51
N VAL A 122 -15.55 -4.27 -6.74
CA VAL A 122 -16.55 -4.94 -5.88
C VAL A 122 -16.03 -5.09 -4.45
N GLN A 123 -14.78 -5.53 -4.29
CA GLN A 123 -14.16 -5.67 -2.96
C GLN A 123 -14.14 -4.32 -2.21
N LEU A 124 -13.73 -3.24 -2.87
CA LEU A 124 -13.72 -1.89 -2.31
C LEU A 124 -15.11 -1.47 -1.83
N LEU A 125 -16.15 -1.67 -2.66
CA LEU A 125 -17.53 -1.33 -2.30
C LEU A 125 -18.06 -2.17 -1.14
N ASP A 126 -17.84 -3.48 -1.17
CA ASP A 126 -18.30 -4.40 -0.12
C ASP A 126 -17.69 -4.03 1.24
N GLU A 127 -16.39 -3.71 1.26
CA GLU A 127 -15.70 -3.32 2.48
C GLU A 127 -16.11 -1.91 2.94
N LEU A 128 -16.34 -0.96 2.02
CA LEU A 128 -16.91 0.34 2.36
C LEU A 128 -18.30 0.21 2.98
N VAL A 129 -19.18 -0.63 2.41
CA VAL A 129 -20.51 -0.90 2.96
C VAL A 129 -20.39 -1.52 4.35
N LYS A 130 -19.57 -2.56 4.52
CA LYS A 130 -19.35 -3.20 5.83
C LYS A 130 -18.81 -2.22 6.88
N LEU A 131 -17.91 -1.32 6.49
CA LEU A 131 -17.34 -0.33 7.39
C LEU A 131 -18.39 0.72 7.79
N ARG A 132 -19.24 1.17 6.85
CA ARG A 132 -20.22 2.25 7.08
C ARG A 132 -21.57 1.81 7.66
N ASN A 133 -22.02 0.59 7.37
CA ASN A 133 -23.35 0.10 7.74
C ASN A 133 -23.60 -0.01 9.27
N PRO A 134 -22.66 -0.47 10.12
CA PRO A 134 -22.94 -0.68 11.53
C PRO A 134 -22.68 0.53 12.44
N THR A 135 -22.02 1.59 11.96
CA THR A 135 -21.42 2.58 12.87
C THR A 135 -22.21 3.87 12.99
N GLU A 136 -22.87 4.35 11.94
CA GLU A 136 -23.58 5.63 11.99
C GLU A 136 -24.76 5.71 10.99
N PRO A 137 -25.86 4.95 11.19
CA PRO A 137 -26.98 4.91 10.25
C PRO A 137 -27.66 6.28 10.01
N GLU A 138 -27.52 7.23 10.94
CA GLU A 138 -28.17 8.54 10.89
C GLU A 138 -27.25 9.67 10.40
N LEU A 139 -25.94 9.43 10.21
CA LEU A 139 -24.98 10.47 9.77
C LEU A 139 -24.69 10.35 8.27
N PHE A 140 -25.11 11.37 7.51
CA PHE A 140 -24.68 11.52 6.14
C PHE A 140 -23.19 11.88 6.08
N ARG A 141 -22.35 10.90 5.71
CA ARG A 141 -20.93 11.10 5.39
C ARG A 141 -20.69 11.03 3.87
N PRO A 142 -20.39 12.15 3.20
CA PRO A 142 -19.92 12.14 1.81
C PRO A 142 -18.66 11.28 1.66
N LEU A 143 -18.52 10.63 0.50
CA LEU A 143 -17.29 9.94 0.11
C LEU A 143 -16.48 10.82 -0.84
N ILE A 144 -15.18 10.95 -0.57
CA ILE A 144 -14.19 11.59 -1.44
C ILE A 144 -13.14 10.54 -1.80
N PHE A 145 -13.00 10.23 -3.09
CA PHE A 145 -11.95 9.34 -3.56
C PHE A 145 -10.70 10.13 -3.91
N VAL A 146 -9.54 9.66 -3.42
CA VAL A 146 -8.22 10.09 -3.86
C VAL A 146 -7.55 8.86 -4.47
N SER A 147 -7.16 8.95 -5.74
CA SER A 147 -6.70 7.77 -6.46
C SER A 147 -5.51 8.06 -7.37
N GLN A 148 -4.60 7.12 -7.47
CA GLN A 148 -3.43 7.19 -8.35
C GLN A 148 -3.49 6.08 -9.42
N ASP A 149 -3.21 6.41 -10.68
CA ASP A 149 -3.06 5.47 -11.81
C ASP A 149 -4.16 4.38 -11.88
N LEU A 150 -3.79 3.11 -11.67
CA LEU A 150 -4.71 1.96 -11.69
C LEU A 150 -5.82 2.08 -10.63
N GLY A 151 -5.53 2.70 -9.49
CA GLY A 151 -6.51 2.98 -8.46
C GLY A 151 -7.65 3.86 -8.97
N GLY A 152 -7.36 4.80 -9.88
CA GLY A 152 -8.39 5.63 -10.50
C GLY A 152 -9.33 4.84 -11.41
N ILE A 153 -8.80 3.81 -12.08
CA ILE A 153 -9.61 2.89 -12.90
C ILE A 153 -10.51 2.01 -12.00
N ILE A 154 -9.99 1.53 -10.87
CA ILE A 154 -10.76 0.77 -9.87
C ILE A 154 -11.90 1.64 -9.33
N VAL A 155 -11.61 2.87 -8.90
CA VAL A 155 -12.63 3.83 -8.42
C VAL A 155 -13.69 4.09 -9.50
N LYS A 156 -13.27 4.30 -10.74
CA LYS A 156 -14.20 4.50 -11.85
C LYS A 156 -15.12 3.30 -12.07
N GLU A 157 -14.60 2.07 -11.99
CA GLU A 157 -15.41 0.86 -12.12
C GLU A 157 -16.37 0.70 -10.94
N ALA A 158 -15.95 1.06 -9.72
CA ALA A 158 -16.81 1.06 -8.54
C ALA A 158 -17.99 2.06 -8.67
N SER A 159 -17.76 3.23 -9.26
CA SER A 159 -18.77 4.27 -9.45
C SER A 159 -19.78 4.02 -10.58
N ARG A 160 -19.69 2.88 -11.28
CA ARG A 160 -20.62 2.49 -12.35
C ARG A 160 -21.83 1.70 -11.87
N ASN A 161 -21.84 1.31 -10.59
CA ASN A 161 -22.83 0.38 -10.05
C ASN A 161 -24.10 1.09 -9.56
#